data_AF-A0A8S9YGJ8-F1
#
_entry.id   AF-A0A8S9YGJ8-F1
#
_cell.length_a   1.000
_cell.length_b   1.000
_cell.length_c   1.000
_cell.angle_alpha   90.00
_cell.angle_beta   90.00
_cell.angle_gamma   90.00
#
_symmetry.space_group_name_H-M   'P 1'
#
loop_
_entity.id
_entity.type
_entity.pdbx_description
1 polymer ?
#
loop_
_entity_poly.entity_id
_entity_poly.type
_entity_poly.pdbx_seq_one_letter_code
_entity_poly.pdbx_strand_id
1 'polypeptide(L)'
;MNTTTHQEVINCTACPTNTVVVSDAHAARSVPEACIPCEPGTKAVNHSICVIDTMPTTTNGMLYNLTSLLSRNRTIQGTKLFTSSGLPYRYEYHLTLKYGDHVHCLNTLSNGVSYGIESLICRHTTIWESTTSGTEFYTQPLSLADRLIKAIPSNYSKEFWSEVNTNLTRAGWTRDDIGTDLHYIFNTYSSTINCPHGRWSVVTFRCGLAQDMWLANFLVNESRDMGTLELPPACPAGTCDGCVYHFLWTSILACPICSPAQFQRFYGECKYGTRYVYLTASEVCRIPQGMQMREIQQCPLLTTGQYVALFLALSTFLILGFIIFICHRRNKKLEYKYMKLIQSQEGRGQPTSCALDEHEEDSVDSFGRRSIRQISNTNAHIQLEPTSVAPVKATNPVIPMPKLQLPILGPILFKKRIIYSHRQKNDDQDRQPLPENEVLG
;
A
#
# COMPACT_ATOMS: atom_id res chain seq x y z
N MET A 1 -24.72 11.91 50.28
CA MET A 1 -24.68 13.11 51.13
C MET A 1 -23.65 12.89 52.23
N ASN A 2 -22.84 13.89 52.56
CA ASN A 2 -21.99 13.84 53.76
C ASN A 2 -22.79 14.42 54.94
N THR A 3 -22.88 13.70 56.06
CA THR A 3 -23.83 13.98 57.16
C THR A 3 -23.45 15.16 58.05
N THR A 4 -22.38 15.89 57.73
CA THR A 4 -21.85 17.01 58.54
C THR A 4 -21.86 18.37 57.84
N THR A 5 -22.09 18.44 56.52
CA THR A 5 -21.99 19.70 55.76
C THR A 5 -23.19 20.05 54.88
N HIS A 6 -24.17 19.15 54.72
CA HIS A 6 -25.30 19.30 53.78
C HIS A 6 -24.93 19.57 52.30
N GLN A 7 -23.65 19.50 51.93
CA GLN A 7 -23.17 19.78 50.59
C GLN A 7 -23.29 18.55 49.69
N GLU A 8 -23.81 18.73 48.48
CA GLU A 8 -23.81 17.66 47.47
C GLU A 8 -22.38 17.37 47.01
N VAL A 9 -21.90 16.18 47.34
CA VAL A 9 -20.63 15.66 46.85
C VAL A 9 -20.86 15.14 45.43
N ILE A 10 -20.67 16.01 44.46
CA ILE A 10 -20.73 15.68 43.03
C ILE A 10 -19.51 14.81 42.69
N ASN A 11 -19.73 13.51 42.51
CA ASN A 11 -18.71 12.59 42.02
C ASN A 11 -18.50 12.81 40.51
N CYS A 12 -17.53 13.65 40.15
CA CYS A 12 -17.17 13.88 38.75
C CYS A 12 -16.62 12.60 38.10
N THR A 13 -17.34 12.08 37.10
CA THR A 13 -16.87 10.99 36.22
C THR A 13 -16.33 11.56 34.92
N ALA A 14 -15.25 10.99 34.38
CA ALA A 14 -14.74 11.37 33.06
C ALA A 14 -15.77 11.07 31.96
N CYS A 15 -15.82 11.93 30.94
CA CYS A 15 -16.61 11.71 29.73
C CYS A 15 -16.15 10.44 28.97
N PRO A 16 -17.04 9.76 28.23
CA PRO A 16 -16.67 8.62 27.40
C PRO A 16 -15.76 9.02 26.23
N THR A 17 -15.05 8.04 25.69
CA THR A 17 -14.09 8.24 24.59
C THR A 17 -14.72 8.91 23.38
N ASN A 18 -13.99 9.86 22.79
CA ASN A 18 -14.43 10.71 21.68
C ASN A 18 -15.61 11.65 21.96
N THR A 19 -15.79 12.06 23.22
CA THR A 19 -16.71 13.13 23.62
C THR A 19 -15.99 14.23 24.39
N VAL A 20 -16.56 15.43 24.44
CA VAL A 20 -16.01 16.61 25.10
C VAL A 20 -16.98 17.21 26.12
N VAL A 21 -16.45 17.73 27.22
CA VAL A 21 -17.22 18.40 28.26
C VAL A 21 -17.78 19.74 27.75
N VAL A 22 -19.08 19.98 27.94
CA VAL A 22 -19.72 21.28 27.69
C VAL A 22 -19.26 22.31 28.71
N SER A 23 -19.00 23.56 28.30
CA SER A 23 -18.57 24.64 29.21
C SER A 23 -19.48 24.84 30.41
N ASP A 24 -20.78 24.64 30.21
CA ASP A 24 -21.83 24.87 31.21
C ASP A 24 -22.20 23.59 31.99
N ALA A 25 -21.38 22.54 31.92
CA ALA A 25 -21.62 21.24 32.56
C ALA A 25 -21.80 21.30 34.10
N HIS A 26 -21.50 22.43 34.74
CA HIS A 26 -21.87 22.71 36.14
C HIS A 26 -23.38 22.60 36.42
N ALA A 27 -24.24 22.77 35.40
CA ALA A 27 -25.69 22.60 35.51
C ALA A 27 -26.20 21.20 35.07
N ALA A 28 -25.35 20.39 34.43
CA ALA A 28 -25.71 19.05 33.96
C ALA A 28 -25.78 18.06 35.13
N ARG A 29 -26.85 17.24 35.19
CA ARG A 29 -27.04 16.25 36.25
C ARG A 29 -26.62 14.84 35.85
N SER A 30 -26.31 14.63 34.58
CA SER A 30 -25.89 13.34 34.04
C SER A 30 -24.78 13.47 32.99
N VAL A 31 -23.98 12.40 32.83
CA VAL A 31 -22.89 12.34 31.86
C VAL A 31 -23.35 12.59 30.41
N PRO A 32 -24.51 12.08 29.92
CA PRO A 32 -25.00 12.37 28.58
C PRO A 32 -25.41 13.83 28.33
N GLU A 33 -25.73 14.59 29.38
CA GLU A 33 -26.00 16.04 29.28
C GLU A 33 -24.69 16.86 29.30
N ALA A 34 -23.66 16.35 29.99
CA ALA A 34 -22.37 17.01 30.16
C ALA A 34 -21.37 16.77 29.01
N CYS A 35 -21.53 15.69 28.23
CA CYS A 35 -20.56 15.21 27.25
C CYS A 35 -21.14 15.16 25.82
N ILE A 36 -20.66 16.03 24.92
CA ILE A 36 -21.09 16.06 23.52
C ILE A 36 -20.11 15.22 22.66
N PRO A 37 -20.59 14.37 21.73
CA PRO A 37 -19.73 13.65 20.80
C PRO A 37 -19.07 14.58 19.78
N CYS A 38 -17.79 14.33 19.49
CA CYS A 38 -17.06 15.06 18.46
C CYS A 38 -17.62 14.81 17.04
N GLU A 39 -17.42 15.79 16.16
CA GLU A 39 -17.86 15.73 14.76
C GLU A 39 -17.26 14.52 14.01
N PRO A 40 -17.93 14.00 12.96
CA PRO A 40 -17.36 12.95 12.13
C PRO A 40 -16.01 13.38 11.55
N GLY A 41 -14.95 12.62 11.85
CA GLY A 41 -13.57 12.93 11.43
C GLY A 41 -12.78 13.85 12.37
N THR A 42 -13.33 14.22 13.54
CA THR A 42 -12.56 14.81 14.65
C THR A 42 -12.38 13.80 15.80
N LYS A 43 -11.35 14.03 16.60
CA LYS A 43 -11.00 13.25 17.80
C LYS A 43 -10.92 14.14 19.03
N ALA A 44 -11.53 13.70 20.13
CA ALA A 44 -11.45 14.39 21.41
C ALA A 44 -10.02 14.31 21.99
N VAL A 45 -9.36 15.47 22.14
CA VAL A 45 -8.12 15.60 22.90
C VAL A 45 -8.47 15.97 24.33
N ASN A 46 -7.94 15.21 25.30
CA ASN A 46 -8.13 15.39 26.74
C ASN A 46 -9.61 15.51 27.21
N HIS A 47 -10.57 15.04 26.41
CA HIS A 47 -12.02 15.22 26.59
C HIS A 47 -12.46 16.69 26.76
N SER A 48 -11.67 17.64 26.27
CA SER A 48 -11.95 19.09 26.37
C SER A 48 -12.12 19.78 25.02
N ILE A 49 -11.56 19.22 23.92
CA ILE A 49 -11.70 19.81 22.59
C ILE A 49 -11.62 18.75 21.48
N CYS A 50 -12.46 18.89 20.46
CA CYS A 50 -12.45 18.08 19.25
C CYS A 50 -11.42 18.67 18.28
N VAL A 51 -10.42 17.87 17.88
CA VAL A 51 -9.41 18.28 16.90
C VAL A 51 -9.54 17.42 15.64
N ILE A 52 -9.14 17.95 14.49
CA ILE A 52 -9.09 17.20 13.22
C ILE A 52 -8.27 15.92 13.40
N ASP A 53 -8.80 14.77 12.98
CA ASP A 53 -7.98 13.56 12.92
C ASP A 53 -7.01 13.63 11.72
N THR A 54 -5.72 13.66 12.03
CA THR A 54 -4.64 13.67 11.04
C THR A 54 -4.29 12.29 10.49
N MET A 55 -4.81 11.21 11.08
CA MET A 55 -4.57 9.82 10.64
C MET A 55 -5.86 8.99 10.56
N PRO A 56 -6.89 9.47 9.83
CA PRO A 56 -8.19 8.81 9.80
C PRO A 56 -8.11 7.43 9.13
N THR A 57 -8.88 6.49 9.65
CA THR A 57 -9.14 5.19 9.01
C THR A 57 -10.57 5.16 8.51
N THR A 58 -10.78 4.88 7.22
CA THR A 58 -12.13 4.86 6.64
C THR A 58 -12.88 3.57 6.99
N THR A 59 -14.19 3.58 6.76
CA THR A 59 -15.09 2.41 6.89
C THR A 59 -14.61 1.18 6.12
N ASN A 60 -13.88 1.38 5.01
CA ASN A 60 -13.29 0.34 4.17
C ASN A 60 -11.89 -0.11 4.63
N GLY A 61 -11.44 0.31 5.82
CA GLY A 61 -10.13 -0.06 6.40
C GLY A 61 -8.92 0.65 5.80
N MET A 62 -9.13 1.69 4.99
CA MET A 62 -8.05 2.46 4.38
C MET A 62 -7.53 3.49 5.39
N LEU A 63 -6.28 3.34 5.82
CA LEU A 63 -5.58 4.26 6.74
C LEU A 63 -4.97 5.41 5.96
N TYR A 64 -5.09 6.64 6.44
CA TYR A 64 -4.44 7.82 5.87
C TYR A 64 -3.42 8.40 6.87
N ASN A 65 -2.46 9.19 6.37
CA ASN A 65 -1.65 10.07 7.21
C ASN A 65 -1.50 11.42 6.51
N LEU A 66 -2.27 12.39 7.00
CA LEU A 66 -2.37 13.76 6.51
C LEU A 66 -1.55 14.73 7.38
N THR A 67 -0.87 14.24 8.43
CA THR A 67 -0.19 15.08 9.43
C THR A 67 0.78 16.07 8.77
N SER A 68 1.60 15.61 7.82
CA SER A 68 2.53 16.47 7.05
C SER A 68 1.79 17.48 6.16
N LEU A 69 0.66 17.09 5.56
CA LEU A 69 -0.13 17.90 4.63
C LEU A 69 -0.87 19.05 5.35
N LEU A 70 -1.46 18.74 6.50
CA LEU A 70 -2.21 19.69 7.35
C LEU A 70 -1.28 20.60 8.19
N SER A 71 0.02 20.30 8.27
CA SER A 71 0.97 20.95 9.19
C SER A 71 1.26 22.44 8.94
N ARG A 72 0.83 22.99 7.80
CA ARG A 72 1.20 24.31 7.28
C ARG A 72 0.01 24.98 6.61
N ASN A 73 0.04 26.31 6.55
CA ASN A 73 -0.89 27.09 5.76
C ASN A 73 -0.68 26.89 4.24
N ARG A 74 -1.74 27.14 3.48
CA ARG A 74 -1.75 27.24 2.02
C ARG A 74 -2.33 28.58 1.60
N THR A 75 -1.77 29.15 0.54
CA THR A 75 -2.38 30.27 -0.18
C THR A 75 -2.65 29.83 -1.61
N ILE A 76 -3.77 30.27 -2.17
CA ILE A 76 -4.13 30.06 -3.57
C ILE A 76 -4.72 31.34 -4.15
N GLN A 77 -4.22 31.70 -5.33
CA GLN A 77 -4.60 32.90 -6.05
C GLN A 77 -5.49 32.49 -7.23
N GLY A 78 -6.70 33.06 -7.30
CA GLY A 78 -7.65 32.78 -8.38
C GLY A 78 -7.26 33.43 -9.71
N THR A 79 -8.13 33.31 -10.71
CA THR A 79 -7.91 33.96 -12.01
C THR A 79 -7.97 35.49 -11.89
N LYS A 80 -7.30 36.19 -12.79
CA LYS A 80 -7.40 37.65 -12.92
C LYS A 80 -8.77 38.04 -13.49
N LEU A 81 -9.52 38.83 -12.74
CA LEU A 81 -10.85 39.35 -13.07
C LEU A 81 -10.77 40.87 -13.28
N PHE A 82 -11.85 41.47 -13.79
CA PHE A 82 -11.95 42.91 -14.04
C PHE A 82 -13.27 43.46 -13.48
N THR A 83 -13.24 44.64 -12.88
CA THR A 83 -14.45 45.37 -12.47
C THR A 83 -15.15 45.98 -13.70
N SER A 84 -16.38 46.49 -13.50
CA SER A 84 -17.12 47.25 -14.51
C SER A 84 -16.41 48.55 -14.95
N SER A 85 -15.50 49.10 -14.13
CA SER A 85 -14.63 50.23 -14.48
C SER A 85 -13.35 49.81 -15.22
N GLY A 86 -13.18 48.53 -15.55
CA GLY A 86 -11.98 47.98 -16.17
C GLY A 86 -10.79 47.83 -15.22
N LEU A 87 -10.94 48.12 -13.92
CA LEU A 87 -9.88 47.90 -12.93
C LEU A 87 -9.73 46.39 -12.66
N PRO A 88 -8.55 45.80 -12.90
CA PRO A 88 -8.31 44.38 -12.65
C PRO A 88 -8.12 44.07 -11.17
N TYR A 89 -8.65 42.93 -10.76
CA TYR A 89 -8.52 42.39 -9.40
C TYR A 89 -8.36 40.87 -9.46
N ARG A 90 -8.10 40.26 -8.31
CA ARG A 90 -8.04 38.81 -8.13
C ARG A 90 -8.45 38.45 -6.71
N TYR A 91 -9.03 37.27 -6.53
CA TYR A 91 -9.24 36.72 -5.19
C TYR A 91 -8.02 35.91 -4.76
N GLU A 92 -7.55 36.15 -3.55
CA GLU A 92 -6.57 35.30 -2.88
C GLU A 92 -7.21 34.67 -1.65
N TYR A 93 -7.01 33.36 -1.50
CA TYR A 93 -7.57 32.54 -0.43
C TYR A 93 -6.43 32.01 0.42
N HIS A 94 -6.52 32.20 1.73
CA HIS A 94 -5.60 31.62 2.69
C HIS A 94 -6.35 30.51 3.44
N LEU A 95 -5.69 29.38 3.64
CA LEU A 95 -6.23 28.19 4.31
C LEU A 95 -5.23 27.73 5.36
N THR A 96 -5.70 27.42 6.57
CA THR A 96 -4.98 26.57 7.52
C THR A 96 -5.92 25.51 8.08
N LEU A 97 -5.39 24.31 8.22
CA LEU A 97 -6.09 23.14 8.76
C LEU A 97 -5.33 22.53 9.94
N LYS A 98 -4.30 23.24 10.42
CA LYS A 98 -3.60 22.92 11.66
C LYS A 98 -4.44 23.40 12.84
N TYR A 99 -4.74 22.49 13.76
CA TYR A 99 -5.46 22.82 14.98
C TYR A 99 -4.72 23.90 15.80
N GLY A 100 -5.46 24.93 16.23
CA GLY A 100 -4.92 26.07 16.99
C GLY A 100 -4.28 27.17 16.14
N ASP A 101 -4.20 27.01 14.80
CA ASP A 101 -3.72 28.04 13.89
C ASP A 101 -4.88 28.67 13.13
N HIS A 102 -4.74 29.95 12.80
CA HIS A 102 -5.66 30.68 11.93
C HIS A 102 -4.90 31.43 10.82
N VAL A 103 -5.63 31.88 9.81
CA VAL A 103 -5.12 32.74 8.73
C VAL A 103 -5.78 34.11 8.80
N HIS A 104 -5.00 35.16 8.48
CA HIS A 104 -5.44 36.55 8.53
C HIS A 104 -5.67 37.11 7.12
N CYS A 105 -6.90 37.51 6.82
CA CYS A 105 -7.22 38.25 5.60
C CYS A 105 -7.41 39.73 5.91
N LEU A 106 -6.70 40.58 5.17
CA LEU A 106 -6.58 42.02 5.45
C LEU A 106 -7.45 42.89 4.53
N ASN A 107 -7.89 44.03 5.06
CA ASN A 107 -8.33 45.20 4.30
C ASN A 107 -7.34 46.34 4.57
N THR A 108 -6.60 46.79 3.56
CA THR A 108 -5.68 47.92 3.61
C THR A 108 -6.32 49.12 2.92
N LEU A 109 -6.79 50.10 3.70
CA LEU A 109 -7.29 51.34 3.12
C LEU A 109 -6.11 52.26 2.75
N SER A 110 -6.34 53.15 1.77
CA SER A 110 -5.37 54.15 1.29
C SER A 110 -4.72 54.99 2.40
N ASN A 111 -5.38 55.10 3.55
CA ASN A 111 -4.99 55.96 4.67
C ASN A 111 -4.09 55.21 5.68
N GLY A 112 -3.54 54.06 5.33
CA GLY A 112 -2.70 53.22 6.21
C GLY A 112 -3.46 52.45 7.29
N VAL A 113 -4.71 52.83 7.58
CA VAL A 113 -5.61 52.05 8.44
C VAL A 113 -5.87 50.70 7.79
N SER A 114 -5.59 49.63 8.54
CA SER A 114 -5.96 48.27 8.15
C SER A 114 -6.80 47.60 9.23
N TYR A 115 -7.72 46.74 8.80
CA TYR A 115 -8.39 45.78 9.68
C TYR A 115 -8.29 44.40 9.06
N GLY A 116 -8.14 43.38 9.91
CA GLY A 116 -8.08 41.99 9.51
C GLY A 116 -9.28 41.20 10.03
N ILE A 117 -9.47 40.02 9.46
CA ILE A 117 -10.28 38.95 10.05
C ILE A 117 -9.39 37.72 10.25
N GLU A 118 -9.79 36.85 11.17
CA GLU A 118 -9.08 35.64 11.54
C GLU A 118 -10.06 34.45 11.45
N SER A 119 -9.64 33.35 10.80
CA SER A 119 -10.48 32.17 10.54
C SER A 119 -9.61 30.97 10.06
N LEU A 120 -10.22 29.81 9.79
CA LEU A 120 -9.51 28.65 9.21
C LEU A 120 -9.33 28.79 7.70
N ILE A 121 -10.32 29.36 7.00
CA ILE A 121 -10.24 29.71 5.58
C ILE A 121 -10.80 31.11 5.40
N CYS A 122 -9.97 32.00 4.86
CA CYS A 122 -10.35 33.36 4.53
C CYS A 122 -10.04 33.69 3.07
N ARG A 123 -10.69 34.74 2.56
CA ARG A 123 -10.41 35.32 1.24
C ARG A 123 -10.30 36.83 1.36
N HIS A 124 -9.36 37.44 0.64
CA HIS A 124 -9.37 38.87 0.33
C HIS A 124 -9.26 39.11 -1.18
N THR A 125 -9.56 40.33 -1.60
CA THR A 125 -9.43 40.79 -2.98
C THR A 125 -8.15 41.58 -3.13
N THR A 126 -7.23 41.10 -3.95
CA THR A 126 -5.98 41.78 -4.32
C THR A 126 -6.25 42.71 -5.51
N ILE A 127 -5.95 44.00 -5.37
CA ILE A 127 -6.03 45.02 -6.41
C ILE A 127 -4.63 45.62 -6.58
N TRP A 128 -4.22 45.93 -7.82
CA TRP A 128 -2.94 46.59 -8.09
C TRP A 128 -3.15 47.99 -8.66
N GLU A 129 -2.34 48.95 -8.21
CA GLU A 129 -2.30 50.29 -8.77
C GLU A 129 -1.35 50.33 -9.98
N SER A 130 -1.71 51.04 -11.05
CA SER A 130 -0.90 51.09 -12.29
C SER A 130 0.34 51.99 -12.23
N THR A 131 0.52 52.68 -11.10
CA THR A 131 1.43 53.81 -10.89
C THR A 131 2.77 53.35 -10.33
N THR A 132 3.60 52.79 -11.23
CA THR A 132 5.08 52.63 -11.17
C THR A 132 5.74 51.95 -9.97
N SER A 133 5.00 51.61 -8.91
CA SER A 133 5.53 51.09 -7.64
C SER A 133 5.07 49.67 -7.31
N GLY A 134 4.05 49.14 -8.01
CA GLY A 134 3.58 47.76 -7.86
C GLY A 134 2.91 47.47 -6.51
N THR A 135 2.35 48.49 -5.86
CA THR A 135 1.63 48.38 -4.59
C THR A 135 0.38 47.50 -4.73
N GLU A 136 0.39 46.36 -4.03
CA GLU A 136 -0.79 45.51 -3.86
C GLU A 136 -1.64 46.02 -2.70
N PHE A 137 -2.91 46.30 -2.98
CA PHE A 137 -3.93 46.65 -2.00
C PHE A 137 -4.87 45.48 -1.78
N TYR A 138 -5.09 45.15 -0.50
CA TYR A 138 -5.99 44.09 -0.06
C TYR A 138 -7.32 44.70 0.37
N THR A 139 -8.44 44.13 -0.06
CA THR A 139 -9.76 44.61 0.38
C THR A 139 -10.81 43.51 0.43
N GLN A 140 -11.98 43.83 0.98
CA GLN A 140 -13.12 42.91 1.14
C GLN A 140 -12.73 41.54 1.78
N PRO A 141 -12.07 41.54 2.96
CA PRO A 141 -11.76 40.30 3.67
C PRO A 141 -13.06 39.57 4.05
N LEU A 142 -13.06 38.26 3.84
CA LEU A 142 -14.24 37.41 3.96
C LEU A 142 -13.88 36.08 4.61
N SER A 143 -14.53 35.72 5.73
CA SER A 143 -14.41 34.38 6.27
C SER A 143 -15.27 33.42 5.45
N LEU A 144 -14.70 32.24 5.21
CA LEU A 144 -15.30 31.12 4.49
C LEU A 144 -15.33 29.82 5.32
N ALA A 145 -14.57 29.75 6.42
CA ALA A 145 -14.58 28.64 7.38
C ALA A 145 -14.16 29.10 8.78
N ASP A 146 -15.10 29.11 9.73
CA ASP A 146 -14.82 29.40 11.13
C ASP A 146 -14.78 28.11 11.99
N ARG A 147 -15.50 27.05 11.57
CA ARG A 147 -15.52 25.73 12.22
C ARG A 147 -15.64 24.59 11.21
N LEU A 148 -15.07 23.43 11.54
CA LEU A 148 -15.34 22.17 10.84
C LEU A 148 -16.74 21.65 11.24
N ILE A 149 -17.45 21.03 10.29
CA ILE A 149 -18.75 20.37 10.52
C ILE A 149 -18.61 18.85 10.36
N LYS A 150 -17.78 18.38 9.42
CA LYS A 150 -17.40 16.97 9.24
C LYS A 150 -16.20 16.83 8.30
N ALA A 151 -15.35 15.84 8.55
CA ALA A 151 -14.30 15.35 7.67
C ALA A 151 -14.58 13.87 7.35
N ILE A 152 -15.03 13.58 6.12
CA ILE A 152 -15.52 12.24 5.73
C ILE A 152 -15.03 11.83 4.33
N PRO A 153 -14.79 10.53 4.07
CA PRO A 153 -14.42 10.05 2.74
C PRO A 153 -15.59 10.12 1.76
N SER A 154 -15.29 10.19 0.45
CA SER A 154 -16.23 9.98 -0.65
C SER A 154 -17.19 8.82 -0.39
N ASN A 155 -16.63 7.67 0.00
CA ASN A 155 -17.34 6.40 0.16
C ASN A 155 -18.15 6.25 1.47
N TYR A 156 -18.36 7.33 2.23
CA TYR A 156 -19.08 7.31 3.52
C TYR A 156 -20.53 6.78 3.41
N SER A 157 -21.24 7.12 2.33
CA SER A 157 -22.56 6.55 1.96
C SER A 157 -22.75 6.65 0.44
N LYS A 158 -23.64 5.84 -0.15
CA LYS A 158 -23.86 5.84 -1.61
C LYS A 158 -24.47 7.16 -2.09
N GLU A 159 -25.33 7.72 -1.26
CA GLU A 159 -26.08 8.94 -1.45
C GLU A 159 -25.11 10.13 -1.46
N PHE A 160 -24.24 10.23 -0.45
CA PHE A 160 -23.17 11.24 -0.38
C PHE A 160 -22.16 11.08 -1.54
N TRP A 161 -21.74 9.85 -1.86
CA TRP A 161 -20.79 9.61 -2.95
C TRP A 161 -21.34 10.01 -4.31
N SER A 162 -22.65 9.85 -4.53
CA SER A 162 -23.35 10.36 -5.72
C SER A 162 -23.39 11.89 -5.73
N GLU A 163 -23.84 12.50 -4.63
CA GLU A 163 -23.93 13.95 -4.48
C GLU A 163 -22.57 14.64 -4.73
N VAL A 164 -21.54 14.21 -4.00
CA VAL A 164 -20.13 14.63 -4.15
C VAL A 164 -19.71 14.55 -5.61
N ASN A 165 -19.90 13.41 -6.27
CA ASN A 165 -19.47 13.26 -7.66
C ASN A 165 -20.21 14.18 -8.63
N THR A 166 -21.50 14.49 -8.40
CA THR A 166 -22.19 15.52 -9.21
C THR A 166 -21.68 16.94 -8.95
N ASN A 167 -21.29 17.24 -7.71
CA ASN A 167 -20.73 18.54 -7.34
C ASN A 167 -19.31 18.71 -7.93
N LEU A 168 -18.47 17.67 -7.88
CA LEU A 168 -17.14 17.64 -8.51
C LEU A 168 -17.21 17.86 -10.03
N THR A 169 -18.12 17.18 -10.73
CA THR A 169 -18.27 17.38 -12.18
C THR A 169 -18.86 18.75 -12.52
N ARG A 170 -19.78 19.29 -11.71
CA ARG A 170 -20.29 20.67 -11.87
C ARG A 170 -19.19 21.73 -11.66
N ALA A 171 -18.25 21.48 -10.76
CA ALA A 171 -17.08 22.34 -10.53
C ALA A 171 -16.05 22.28 -11.70
N GLY A 172 -16.14 21.28 -12.58
CA GLY A 172 -15.22 21.06 -13.69
C GLY A 172 -14.06 20.10 -13.36
N TRP A 173 -14.14 19.35 -12.27
CA TRP A 173 -13.15 18.33 -11.89
C TRP A 173 -13.57 16.92 -12.32
N THR A 174 -12.60 16.00 -12.36
CA THR A 174 -12.88 14.57 -12.55
C THR A 174 -13.60 13.98 -11.33
N ARG A 175 -14.39 12.95 -11.60
CA ARG A 175 -15.07 12.13 -10.58
C ARG A 175 -14.06 11.38 -9.71
N ASP A 176 -14.45 11.09 -8.48
CA ASP A 176 -13.82 10.06 -7.66
C ASP A 176 -14.63 8.78 -7.79
N ASP A 177 -14.29 7.97 -8.80
CA ASP A 177 -14.93 6.69 -9.10
C ASP A 177 -14.32 5.51 -8.29
N ILE A 178 -13.30 5.77 -7.46
CA ILE A 178 -12.68 4.78 -6.56
C ILE A 178 -13.18 4.97 -5.11
N GLY A 179 -13.56 6.20 -4.76
CA GLY A 179 -14.01 6.57 -3.42
C GLY A 179 -12.86 6.85 -2.45
N THR A 180 -11.70 7.31 -2.92
CA THR A 180 -10.50 7.56 -2.10
C THR A 180 -10.32 9.01 -1.65
N ASP A 181 -11.09 9.96 -2.18
CA ASP A 181 -11.00 11.37 -1.76
C ASP A 181 -11.59 11.57 -0.34
N LEU A 182 -11.10 12.61 0.35
CA LEU A 182 -11.57 13.01 1.68
C LEU A 182 -12.11 14.44 1.65
N HIS A 183 -13.35 14.65 2.11
CA HIS A 183 -14.03 15.95 2.09
C HIS A 183 -14.13 16.53 3.50
N TYR A 184 -13.48 17.67 3.68
CA TYR A 184 -13.47 18.45 4.91
C TYR A 184 -14.42 19.64 4.71
N ILE A 185 -15.55 19.60 5.42
CA ILE A 185 -16.69 20.49 5.21
C ILE A 185 -16.81 21.43 6.41
N PHE A 186 -16.62 22.71 6.16
CA PHE A 186 -16.63 23.80 7.13
C PHE A 186 -17.84 24.72 6.95
N ASN A 187 -18.18 25.48 7.98
CA ASN A 187 -19.16 26.57 7.91
C ASN A 187 -18.66 27.80 8.68
N THR A 188 -19.16 28.98 8.33
CA THR A 188 -18.97 30.22 9.09
C THR A 188 -19.98 30.36 10.24
N TYR A 189 -19.66 31.17 11.24
CA TYR A 189 -20.63 31.66 12.24
C TYR A 189 -21.48 32.81 11.68
N SER A 190 -20.94 33.57 10.72
CA SER A 190 -21.66 34.68 10.09
C SER A 190 -22.60 34.20 8.98
N SER A 191 -23.91 34.39 9.19
CA SER A 191 -24.96 34.31 8.16
C SER A 191 -25.12 35.66 7.44
N THR A 192 -25.61 35.65 6.20
CA THR A 192 -25.96 36.87 5.46
C THR A 192 -27.32 36.71 4.78
N ILE A 193 -27.92 37.81 4.28
CA ILE A 193 -29.21 37.78 3.58
C ILE A 193 -29.19 36.79 2.39
N ASN A 194 -28.05 36.70 1.69
CA ASN A 194 -27.88 35.80 0.54
C ASN A 194 -27.55 34.36 0.97
N CYS A 195 -26.87 34.18 2.11
CA CYS A 195 -26.46 32.88 2.65
C CYS A 195 -26.97 32.74 4.11
N PRO A 196 -28.25 32.42 4.32
CA PRO A 196 -28.87 32.43 5.66
C PRO A 196 -28.32 31.35 6.60
N HIS A 197 -27.77 30.25 6.05
CA HIS A 197 -27.18 29.15 6.81
C HIS A 197 -25.65 29.26 7.00
N GLY A 198 -25.09 30.46 6.81
CA GLY A 198 -23.65 30.68 6.74
C GLY A 198 -23.06 30.39 5.36
N ARG A 199 -21.74 30.58 5.21
CA ARG A 199 -20.98 30.14 4.02
C ARG A 199 -20.30 28.83 4.33
N TRP A 200 -20.32 27.93 3.36
CA TRP A 200 -19.72 26.61 3.47
C TRP A 200 -18.42 26.56 2.66
N SER A 201 -17.41 25.89 3.20
CA SER A 201 -16.18 25.57 2.45
C SER A 201 -15.98 24.06 2.43
N VAL A 202 -15.73 23.50 1.25
CA VAL A 202 -15.44 22.08 1.05
C VAL A 202 -14.02 21.94 0.51
N VAL A 203 -13.09 21.52 1.38
CA VAL A 203 -11.74 21.13 0.97
C VAL A 203 -11.76 19.65 0.66
N THR A 204 -11.54 19.29 -0.60
CA THR A 204 -11.43 17.91 -1.07
C THR A 204 -9.97 17.55 -1.21
N PHE A 205 -9.49 16.59 -0.43
CA PHE A 205 -8.17 15.99 -0.59
C PHE A 205 -8.24 14.85 -1.60
N ARG A 206 -7.38 14.90 -2.62
CA ARG A 206 -7.33 13.90 -3.70
C ARG A 206 -5.96 13.26 -3.82
N CYS A 207 -5.95 11.95 -4.02
CA CYS A 207 -4.72 11.19 -4.24
C CYS A 207 -4.04 11.63 -5.56
N GLY A 208 -2.91 12.33 -5.42
CA GLY A 208 -2.14 12.91 -6.52
C GLY A 208 -0.91 12.06 -6.87
N LEU A 209 -1.12 10.82 -7.29
CA LEU A 209 -0.02 10.01 -7.84
C LEU A 209 0.30 10.49 -9.27
N ALA A 210 1.54 10.91 -9.48
CA ALA A 210 2.02 11.27 -10.81
C ALA A 210 1.93 10.06 -11.77
N GLN A 211 1.67 10.34 -13.04
CA GLN A 211 1.39 9.32 -14.08
C GLN A 211 2.60 8.40 -14.36
N ASP A 212 3.78 8.78 -13.87
CA ASP A 212 5.06 8.06 -13.89
C ASP A 212 5.44 7.58 -12.46
N MET A 213 4.62 6.66 -11.94
CA MET A 213 4.64 6.11 -10.56
C MET A 213 6.01 5.57 -10.06
N TRP A 214 6.98 5.34 -10.94
CA TRP A 214 8.34 4.93 -10.57
C TRP A 214 9.20 6.08 -10.01
N LEU A 215 9.08 7.29 -10.57
CA LEU A 215 9.87 8.45 -10.14
C LEU A 215 9.31 9.09 -8.86
N ALA A 216 7.98 9.17 -8.74
CA ALA A 216 7.33 9.73 -7.55
C ALA A 216 7.78 9.03 -6.26
N ASN A 217 7.72 7.70 -6.21
CA ASN A 217 8.09 6.92 -5.02
C ASN A 217 9.59 6.97 -4.66
N PHE A 218 10.47 7.49 -5.54
CA PHE A 218 11.92 7.62 -5.29
C PHE A 218 12.37 9.08 -5.08
N LEU A 219 11.62 10.07 -5.59
CA LEU A 219 11.97 11.49 -5.53
C LEU A 219 11.09 12.31 -4.57
N VAL A 220 9.92 11.81 -4.17
CA VAL A 220 9.07 12.44 -3.15
C VAL A 220 9.74 12.36 -1.79
N ASN A 221 10.40 13.44 -1.43
CA ASN A 221 10.58 13.81 -0.04
C ASN A 221 9.24 14.42 0.44
N GLU A 222 8.61 13.84 1.47
CA GLU A 222 7.38 14.39 2.08
C GLU A 222 7.55 15.81 2.64
N SER A 223 8.80 16.28 2.79
CA SER A 223 9.15 17.65 3.16
C SER A 223 9.12 18.65 1.98
N ARG A 224 8.86 18.19 0.75
CA ARG A 224 8.81 19.02 -0.47
C ARG A 224 7.54 18.82 -1.29
N ASP A 225 7.13 17.57 -1.57
CA ASP A 225 5.79 17.38 -2.15
C ASP A 225 4.74 17.46 -1.04
N MET A 226 3.87 18.44 -1.22
CA MET A 226 2.84 18.88 -0.30
C MET A 226 1.54 19.16 -1.09
N GLY A 227 1.47 18.68 -2.34
CA GLY A 227 0.32 18.80 -3.25
C GLY A 227 0.07 20.17 -3.87
N THR A 228 -0.66 20.18 -4.99
CA THR A 228 -1.28 21.37 -5.58
C THR A 228 -2.60 21.66 -4.88
N LEU A 229 -2.92 22.95 -4.71
CA LEU A 229 -4.25 23.41 -4.32
C LEU A 229 -4.86 24.12 -5.53
N GLU A 230 -6.12 23.83 -5.85
CA GLU A 230 -6.80 24.24 -7.07
C GLU A 230 -8.23 24.73 -6.80
N LEU A 231 -8.69 25.73 -7.56
CA LEU A 231 -10.09 26.19 -7.58
C LEU A 231 -10.87 25.49 -8.72
N PRO A 232 -12.21 25.40 -8.62
CA PRO A 232 -13.09 24.90 -9.68
C PRO A 232 -12.82 25.53 -11.06
N PRO A 233 -12.43 24.76 -12.08
CA PRO A 233 -12.24 25.26 -13.45
C PRO A 233 -13.50 25.93 -14.03
N ALA A 234 -14.70 25.50 -13.62
CA ALA A 234 -15.96 26.08 -14.05
C ALA A 234 -16.33 27.38 -13.30
N CYS A 235 -15.77 27.62 -12.11
CA CYS A 235 -16.20 28.69 -11.20
C CYS A 235 -14.99 29.48 -10.66
N PRO A 236 -14.44 30.44 -11.44
CA PRO A 236 -13.18 31.14 -11.13
C PRO A 236 -13.17 31.94 -9.83
N ALA A 237 -14.34 32.21 -9.26
CA ALA A 237 -14.52 32.85 -7.95
C ALA A 237 -14.48 31.86 -6.77
N GLY A 238 -14.06 30.60 -6.97
CA GLY A 238 -14.01 29.54 -5.94
C GLY A 238 -15.40 28.99 -5.53
N THR A 239 -16.47 29.64 -5.98
CA THR A 239 -17.88 29.32 -5.71
C THR A 239 -18.70 29.53 -6.97
N CYS A 240 -19.76 28.73 -7.15
CA CYS A 240 -20.69 28.82 -8.27
C CYS A 240 -22.02 29.49 -7.90
N ASP A 241 -22.37 29.52 -6.61
CA ASP A 241 -23.63 30.02 -6.05
C ASP A 241 -23.46 31.26 -5.15
N GLY A 242 -22.23 31.55 -4.70
CA GLY A 242 -21.90 32.63 -3.77
C GLY A 242 -21.90 32.23 -2.29
N CYS A 243 -22.29 30.99 -1.96
CA CYS A 243 -22.43 30.51 -0.59
C CYS A 243 -21.61 29.24 -0.28
N VAL A 244 -21.41 28.36 -1.26
CA VAL A 244 -20.56 27.16 -1.13
C VAL A 244 -19.27 27.35 -1.94
N TYR A 245 -18.15 27.30 -1.24
CA TYR A 245 -16.80 27.39 -1.80
C TYR A 245 -16.17 26.00 -1.87
N HIS A 246 -15.48 25.71 -2.97
CA HIS A 246 -14.84 24.42 -3.19
C HIS A 246 -13.34 24.61 -3.45
N PHE A 247 -12.54 23.71 -2.87
CA PHE A 247 -11.10 23.63 -3.07
C PHE A 247 -10.70 22.17 -3.30
N LEU A 248 -9.86 21.90 -4.30
CA LEU A 248 -9.28 20.57 -4.54
C LEU A 248 -7.80 20.61 -4.18
N TRP A 249 -7.36 19.76 -3.25
CA TRP A 249 -5.97 19.63 -2.84
C TRP A 249 -5.45 18.26 -3.27
N THR A 250 -4.78 18.23 -4.43
CA THR A 250 -4.23 17.02 -5.05
C THR A 250 -2.82 16.76 -4.50
N SER A 251 -2.60 15.62 -3.82
CA SER A 251 -1.29 15.29 -3.23
C SER A 251 -1.06 13.78 -3.11
N ILE A 252 0.18 13.33 -3.25
CA ILE A 252 0.58 11.98 -2.84
C ILE A 252 0.37 11.73 -1.33
N LEU A 253 0.43 12.77 -0.48
CA LEU A 253 0.14 12.65 0.96
C LEU A 253 -1.34 12.36 1.26
N ALA A 254 -2.24 12.77 0.36
CA ALA A 254 -3.67 12.49 0.45
C ALA A 254 -4.04 11.07 -0.01
N CYS A 255 -3.10 10.29 -0.55
CA CYS A 255 -3.34 8.88 -0.87
C CYS A 255 -3.40 8.02 0.41
N PRO A 256 -4.26 6.98 0.44
CA PRO A 256 -4.30 6.03 1.54
C PRO A 256 -3.01 5.21 1.60
N ILE A 257 -2.60 4.82 2.81
CA ILE A 257 -1.46 3.94 3.06
C ILE A 257 -1.86 2.50 2.73
N CYS A 258 -1.02 1.80 1.97
CA CYS A 258 -1.27 0.41 1.59
C CYS A 258 -1.32 -0.52 2.82
N SER A 259 -2.43 -1.25 2.96
CA SER A 259 -2.56 -2.35 3.92
C SER A 259 -1.72 -3.56 3.51
N PRO A 260 -1.29 -4.45 4.44
CA PRO A 260 -0.50 -5.64 4.11
C PRO A 260 -1.18 -6.62 3.15
N ALA A 261 -2.53 -6.54 3.02
CA ALA A 261 -3.30 -7.36 2.08
C ALA A 261 -3.30 -6.82 0.64
N GLN A 262 -2.95 -5.55 0.42
CA GLN A 262 -2.90 -4.92 -0.91
C GLN A 262 -1.56 -5.10 -1.63
N PHE A 263 -0.57 -5.72 -0.97
CA PHE A 263 0.74 -5.99 -1.57
C PHE A 263 0.77 -7.32 -2.33
N GLN A 264 0.97 -7.25 -3.64
CA GLN A 264 1.27 -8.43 -4.45
C GLN A 264 2.75 -8.80 -4.32
N ARG A 265 3.05 -10.11 -4.29
CA ARG A 265 4.41 -10.65 -4.10
C ARG A 265 4.90 -11.33 -5.36
N PHE A 266 5.99 -10.82 -5.95
CA PHE A 266 6.70 -11.46 -7.05
C PHE A 266 7.92 -12.22 -6.55
N TYR A 267 8.06 -13.47 -6.95
CA TYR A 267 9.18 -14.32 -6.57
C TYR A 267 10.26 -14.29 -7.65
N GLY A 268 11.45 -13.79 -7.30
CA GLY A 268 12.64 -13.92 -8.14
C GLY A 268 13.19 -15.34 -8.15
N GLU A 269 14.19 -15.56 -9.01
CA GLU A 269 14.89 -16.83 -9.17
C GLU A 269 15.51 -17.32 -7.85
N CYS A 270 15.48 -18.64 -7.62
CA CYS A 270 16.21 -19.26 -6.52
C CYS A 270 17.68 -19.42 -6.89
N LYS A 271 18.58 -18.77 -6.15
CA LYS A 271 20.04 -18.82 -6.34
C LYS A 271 20.70 -19.18 -5.01
N TYR A 272 21.47 -20.26 -5.01
CA TYR A 272 22.18 -20.79 -3.83
C TYR A 272 21.28 -21.00 -2.58
N GLY A 273 20.03 -21.41 -2.79
CA GLY A 273 19.05 -21.63 -1.70
C GLY A 273 18.36 -20.37 -1.17
N THR A 274 18.57 -19.22 -1.81
CA THR A 274 17.90 -17.95 -1.48
C THR A 274 17.23 -17.34 -2.71
N ARG A 275 16.10 -16.65 -2.51
CA ARG A 275 15.41 -15.87 -3.55
C ARG A 275 15.03 -14.50 -3.00
N TYR A 276 14.93 -13.53 -3.90
CA TYR A 276 14.35 -12.23 -3.57
C TYR A 276 12.84 -12.28 -3.78
N VAL A 277 12.08 -11.74 -2.83
CA VAL A 277 10.64 -11.53 -2.96
C VAL A 277 10.43 -10.03 -3.09
N TYR A 278 9.90 -9.59 -4.22
CA TYR A 278 9.58 -8.20 -4.48
C TYR A 278 8.11 -7.95 -4.14
N LEU A 279 7.84 -6.87 -3.41
CA LEU A 279 6.49 -6.44 -3.09
C LEU A 279 6.11 -5.29 -4.02
N THR A 280 4.91 -5.31 -4.60
CA THR A 280 4.31 -4.13 -5.24
C THR A 280 3.02 -3.75 -4.55
N ALA A 281 2.77 -2.44 -4.47
CA ALA A 281 1.45 -1.91 -4.16
C ALA A 281 0.53 -1.93 -5.40
N SER A 282 -0.76 -1.69 -5.17
CA SER A 282 -1.71 -1.24 -6.19
C SER A 282 -1.59 0.28 -6.39
N GLU A 283 -1.91 0.76 -7.59
CA GLU A 283 -1.88 2.19 -7.99
C GLU A 283 -2.80 3.11 -7.14
N VAL A 284 -3.63 2.52 -6.27
CA VAL A 284 -4.62 3.23 -5.43
C VAL A 284 -4.04 3.68 -4.08
N CYS A 285 -2.86 3.21 -3.67
CA CYS A 285 -2.31 3.46 -2.33
C CYS A 285 -0.81 3.82 -2.32
N ARG A 286 -0.39 4.59 -1.31
CA ARG A 286 1.01 4.95 -1.06
C ARG A 286 1.69 3.96 -0.12
N ILE A 287 2.94 3.61 -0.43
CA ILE A 287 3.77 2.70 0.36
C ILE A 287 4.20 3.42 1.65
N PRO A 288 4.11 2.79 2.84
CA PRO A 288 4.60 3.38 4.08
C PRO A 288 6.14 3.49 4.10
N GLN A 289 6.65 4.60 4.65
CA GLN A 289 8.09 4.84 4.75
C GLN A 289 8.82 3.74 5.55
N GLY A 290 10.06 3.45 5.14
CA GLY A 290 10.91 2.42 5.77
C GLY A 290 10.54 0.98 5.43
N MET A 291 9.43 0.72 4.71
CA MET A 291 9.06 -0.61 4.28
C MET A 291 10.02 -1.14 3.22
N GLN A 292 10.62 -2.32 3.46
CA GLN A 292 11.49 -2.95 2.48
C GLN A 292 10.65 -3.64 1.39
N MET A 293 10.64 -3.06 0.19
CA MET A 293 9.96 -3.61 -1.00
C MET A 293 10.64 -4.88 -1.58
N ARG A 294 11.65 -5.40 -0.89
CA ARG A 294 12.46 -6.55 -1.28
C ARG A 294 12.86 -7.36 -0.04
N GLU A 295 12.22 -8.50 0.15
CA GLU A 295 12.52 -9.47 1.21
C GLU A 295 13.47 -10.56 0.68
N ILE A 296 14.28 -11.18 1.56
CA ILE A 296 15.11 -12.35 1.22
C ILE A 296 14.45 -13.58 1.84
N GLN A 297 14.03 -14.53 1.01
CA GLN A 297 13.40 -15.77 1.44
C GLN A 297 14.27 -16.98 1.07
N GLN A 298 14.32 -17.99 1.95
CA GLN A 298 14.92 -19.28 1.60
C GLN A 298 14.07 -20.01 0.56
N CYS A 299 14.72 -20.83 -0.27
CA CYS A 299 14.07 -21.64 -1.30
C CYS A 299 14.82 -22.98 -1.49
N PRO A 300 14.13 -24.06 -1.87
CA PRO A 300 14.79 -25.34 -2.12
C PRO A 300 15.72 -25.22 -3.35
N LEU A 301 16.93 -25.79 -3.27
CA LEU A 301 17.90 -25.76 -4.36
C LEU A 301 17.42 -26.54 -5.61
N LEU A 302 16.54 -27.52 -5.42
CA LEU A 302 15.96 -28.34 -6.48
C LEU A 302 14.43 -28.15 -6.50
N THR A 303 13.89 -28.02 -7.69
CA THR A 303 12.44 -28.01 -7.95
C THR A 303 11.87 -29.42 -7.73
N THR A 304 10.60 -29.53 -7.31
CA THR A 304 9.91 -30.83 -7.13
C THR A 304 10.03 -31.76 -8.35
N GLY A 305 9.89 -31.23 -9.56
CA GLY A 305 10.09 -31.98 -10.80
C GLY A 305 11.54 -32.49 -11.01
N GLN A 306 12.55 -31.76 -10.52
CA GLN A 306 13.95 -32.20 -10.59
C GLN A 306 14.23 -33.35 -9.61
N TYR A 307 13.63 -33.32 -8.41
CA TYR A 307 13.66 -34.47 -7.50
C TYR A 307 13.02 -35.71 -8.13
N VAL A 308 11.82 -35.58 -8.72
CA VAL A 308 11.15 -36.71 -9.39
C VAL A 308 12.00 -37.25 -10.55
N ALA A 309 12.60 -36.38 -11.37
CA ALA A 309 13.49 -36.79 -12.46
C ALA A 309 14.74 -37.55 -11.96
N LEU A 310 15.36 -37.09 -10.86
CA LEU A 310 16.51 -37.77 -10.25
C LEU A 310 16.13 -39.14 -9.65
N PHE A 311 14.99 -39.25 -8.97
CA PHE A 311 14.52 -40.54 -8.45
C PHE A 311 14.20 -41.53 -9.58
N LEU A 312 13.55 -41.08 -10.66
CA LEU A 312 13.27 -41.92 -11.83
C LEU A 312 14.56 -42.38 -12.51
N ALA A 313 15.53 -41.48 -12.73
CA ALA A 313 16.82 -41.82 -13.33
C ALA A 313 17.62 -42.81 -12.46
N LEU A 314 17.66 -42.61 -11.13
CA LEU A 314 18.32 -43.54 -10.21
C LEU A 314 17.64 -44.92 -10.26
N SER A 315 16.30 -44.95 -10.31
CA SER A 315 15.54 -46.20 -10.40
C SER A 315 15.79 -46.95 -11.70
N THR A 316 15.88 -46.27 -12.87
CA THR A 316 16.13 -46.96 -14.15
C THR A 316 17.55 -47.52 -14.22
N PHE A 317 18.56 -46.81 -13.70
CA PHE A 317 19.93 -47.34 -13.60
C PHE A 317 20.01 -48.58 -12.69
N LEU A 318 19.33 -48.57 -11.54
CA LEU A 318 19.28 -49.73 -10.64
C LEU A 318 18.60 -50.94 -11.28
N ILE A 319 17.47 -50.75 -11.96
CA ILE A 319 16.75 -51.82 -12.69
C ILE A 319 17.62 -52.39 -13.81
N LEU A 320 18.26 -51.54 -14.61
CA LEU A 320 19.14 -51.97 -15.70
C LEU A 320 20.35 -52.76 -15.17
N GLY A 321 20.98 -52.29 -14.09
CA GLY A 321 22.06 -53.00 -13.42
C GLY A 321 21.64 -54.37 -12.87
N PHE A 322 20.43 -54.47 -12.32
CA PHE A 322 19.87 -55.74 -11.82
C PHE A 322 19.58 -56.73 -12.96
N ILE A 323 19.07 -56.26 -14.10
CA ILE A 323 18.89 -57.07 -15.31
C ILE A 323 20.24 -57.58 -15.83
N ILE A 324 21.25 -56.71 -15.93
CA ILE A 324 22.62 -57.09 -16.37
C ILE A 324 23.21 -58.13 -15.40
N PHE A 325 23.02 -57.97 -14.09
CA PHE A 325 23.48 -58.93 -13.08
C PHE A 325 22.80 -60.30 -13.19
N ILE A 326 21.47 -60.33 -13.41
CA ILE A 326 20.71 -61.56 -13.67
C ILE A 326 21.19 -62.24 -14.95
N CYS A 327 21.37 -61.47 -16.04
CA CYS A 327 21.86 -61.98 -17.31
C CYS A 327 23.28 -62.55 -17.18
N HIS A 328 24.19 -61.86 -16.49
CA HIS A 328 25.55 -62.36 -16.23
C HIS A 328 25.55 -63.64 -15.38
N ARG A 329 24.75 -63.70 -14.30
CA ARG A 329 24.61 -64.94 -13.49
C ARG A 329 23.97 -66.08 -14.27
N ARG A 330 22.99 -65.82 -15.14
CA ARG A 330 22.43 -66.85 -16.05
C ARG A 330 23.43 -67.29 -17.10
N ASN A 331 24.23 -66.38 -17.68
CA ASN A 331 25.25 -66.74 -18.65
C ASN A 331 26.37 -67.59 -18.02
N LYS A 332 26.85 -67.23 -16.81
CA LYS A 332 27.77 -68.08 -16.03
C LYS A 332 27.19 -69.46 -15.71
N LYS A 333 25.88 -69.55 -15.43
CA LYS A 333 25.16 -70.84 -15.25
C LYS A 333 25.00 -71.63 -16.57
N LEU A 334 25.01 -70.97 -17.72
CA LEU A 334 25.02 -71.61 -19.04
C LEU A 334 26.42 -72.09 -19.41
N GLU A 335 27.47 -71.26 -19.27
CA GLU A 335 28.88 -71.67 -19.45
C GLU A 335 29.20 -72.95 -18.64
N TYR A 336 28.80 -72.99 -17.37
CA TYR A 336 28.95 -74.16 -16.50
C TYR A 336 28.19 -75.41 -17.01
N LYS A 337 27.03 -75.23 -17.68
CA LYS A 337 26.28 -76.34 -18.29
C LYS A 337 26.89 -76.78 -19.63
N TYR A 338 27.31 -75.86 -20.50
CA TYR A 338 27.91 -76.18 -21.79
C TYR A 338 29.26 -76.88 -21.61
N MET A 339 30.09 -76.44 -20.66
CA MET A 339 31.35 -77.13 -20.35
C MET A 339 31.12 -78.56 -19.83
N LYS A 340 30.03 -78.80 -19.08
CA LYS A 340 29.62 -80.14 -18.65
C LYS A 340 29.05 -81.01 -19.80
N LEU A 341 28.48 -80.42 -20.85
CA LEU A 341 28.07 -81.16 -22.06
C LEU A 341 29.27 -81.50 -22.97
N ILE A 342 30.23 -80.59 -23.13
CA ILE A 342 31.42 -80.84 -23.99
C ILE A 342 32.24 -82.02 -23.45
N GLN A 343 32.38 -82.12 -22.12
CA GLN A 343 32.94 -83.30 -21.43
C GLN A 343 32.16 -84.62 -21.64
N SER A 344 30.94 -84.58 -22.19
CA SER A 344 30.15 -85.77 -22.54
C SER A 344 30.14 -86.10 -24.04
N GLN A 345 30.73 -85.24 -24.88
CA GLN A 345 30.72 -85.40 -26.34
C GLN A 345 32.06 -85.91 -26.90
N GLU A 346 33.19 -85.54 -26.28
CA GLU A 346 34.51 -86.13 -26.58
C GLU A 346 34.81 -87.33 -25.67
N GLY A 347 34.14 -88.47 -25.92
CA GLY A 347 34.29 -89.65 -25.07
C GLY A 347 33.56 -90.92 -25.52
N ARG A 348 33.93 -91.51 -26.68
CA ARG A 348 33.45 -92.86 -27.04
C ARG A 348 34.20 -93.93 -26.24
N GLY A 349 33.60 -94.40 -25.14
CA GLY A 349 34.17 -95.46 -24.30
C GLY A 349 33.27 -95.92 -23.15
N GLN A 350 32.27 -96.75 -23.45
CA GLN A 350 31.59 -97.60 -22.45
C GLN A 350 32.38 -98.91 -22.24
N PRO A 351 32.13 -99.73 -21.18
CA PRO A 351 31.01 -99.67 -20.22
C PRO A 351 31.37 -99.86 -18.72
N THR A 352 30.32 -99.95 -17.90
CA THR A 352 30.13 -100.76 -16.65
C THR A 352 30.02 -100.07 -15.28
N SER A 353 29.02 -100.59 -14.53
CA SER A 353 28.86 -100.65 -13.06
C SER A 353 28.33 -99.45 -12.27
N CYS A 354 27.13 -99.67 -11.68
CA CYS A 354 26.66 -99.34 -10.32
C CYS A 354 26.86 -97.90 -9.77
N ALA A 355 25.78 -97.16 -9.46
CA ALA A 355 24.94 -97.21 -8.24
C ALA A 355 25.45 -96.25 -7.12
N LEU A 356 24.66 -95.68 -6.20
CA LEU A 356 23.24 -95.81 -5.85
C LEU A 356 22.57 -94.40 -5.72
N ASP A 357 21.23 -94.35 -5.78
CA ASP A 357 20.26 -93.54 -5.01
C ASP A 357 20.39 -91.98 -4.98
N GLU A 358 19.38 -91.18 -4.59
CA GLU A 358 18.09 -91.45 -3.92
C GLU A 358 16.99 -90.43 -4.35
N HIS A 359 15.74 -90.71 -3.92
CA HIS A 359 14.50 -89.92 -3.76
C HIS A 359 14.57 -88.35 -3.75
N GLU A 360 13.53 -87.57 -4.04
CA GLU A 360 12.17 -87.75 -4.66
C GLU A 360 11.60 -86.32 -4.99
N GLU A 361 10.30 -86.16 -5.22
CA GLU A 361 9.65 -84.89 -5.61
C GLU A 361 8.96 -84.12 -4.44
N ASP A 362 8.23 -83.05 -4.80
CA ASP A 362 7.05 -82.46 -4.15
C ASP A 362 7.07 -81.30 -3.11
N SER A 363 6.08 -80.42 -3.32
CA SER A 363 5.48 -79.39 -2.43
C SER A 363 6.37 -78.20 -1.97
N VAL A 364 5.99 -76.92 -2.05
CA VAL A 364 4.73 -76.15 -1.89
C VAL A 364 4.43 -75.70 -0.45
N ASP A 365 4.74 -74.41 -0.21
CA ASP A 365 4.15 -73.43 0.72
C ASP A 365 4.07 -73.61 2.27
N SER A 366 4.13 -72.44 2.91
CA SER A 366 3.47 -72.03 4.17
C SER A 366 4.10 -72.28 5.57
N PHE A 367 4.40 -71.13 6.21
CA PHE A 367 4.19 -70.77 7.63
C PHE A 367 4.74 -71.63 8.79
N GLY A 368 5.74 -71.06 9.49
CA GLY A 368 6.02 -71.29 10.92
C GLY A 368 5.89 -69.99 11.74
N ARG A 369 5.20 -70.02 12.89
CA ARG A 369 4.91 -68.82 13.73
C ARG A 369 5.76 -68.75 15.02
N ARG A 370 5.79 -67.53 15.58
CA ARG A 370 6.40 -67.09 16.86
C ARG A 370 6.17 -68.01 18.08
N SER A 371 7.20 -68.08 18.93
CA SER A 371 7.16 -67.86 20.40
C SER A 371 8.39 -67.00 20.77
N ILE A 372 8.45 -65.98 21.65
CA ILE A 372 7.70 -65.49 22.84
C ILE A 372 8.20 -66.09 24.18
N ARG A 373 8.52 -65.17 25.13
CA ARG A 373 9.04 -65.32 26.53
C ARG A 373 10.58 -65.34 26.68
N GLN A 374 11.22 -64.75 27.71
CA GLN A 374 10.82 -63.80 28.79
C GLN A 374 12.08 -63.02 29.28
N ILE A 375 12.06 -61.68 29.44
CA ILE A 375 11.89 -60.87 30.70
C ILE A 375 13.11 -60.85 31.69
N SER A 376 13.44 -59.64 32.19
CA SER A 376 14.19 -59.29 33.45
C SER A 376 15.73 -59.42 33.48
N ASN A 377 16.56 -58.52 34.09
CA ASN A 377 16.41 -57.13 34.61
C ASN A 377 17.81 -56.50 34.95
N THR A 378 17.80 -55.32 35.63
CA THR A 378 18.85 -54.69 36.51
C THR A 378 20.03 -53.91 35.91
N ASN A 379 19.74 -52.68 35.49
CA ASN A 379 20.25 -51.38 35.98
C ASN A 379 21.56 -51.29 36.83
N ALA A 380 22.46 -50.37 36.43
CA ALA A 380 23.10 -49.32 37.26
C ALA A 380 23.83 -48.31 36.31
N HIS A 381 23.43 -47.02 36.23
CA HIS A 381 23.94 -45.84 37.00
C HIS A 381 25.42 -45.48 36.71
N ILE A 382 25.86 -44.22 36.48
CA ILE A 382 25.42 -42.83 36.80
C ILE A 382 25.85 -41.90 35.60
N GLN A 383 25.12 -40.88 35.09
CA GLN A 383 24.64 -39.58 35.65
C GLN A 383 25.79 -38.57 35.99
N LEU A 384 25.68 -37.23 35.98
CA LEU A 384 24.74 -36.23 35.40
C LEU A 384 25.60 -35.31 34.45
N GLU A 385 25.39 -34.04 34.06
CA GLU A 385 24.34 -32.98 34.08
C GLU A 385 24.73 -31.94 32.96
N PRO A 386 23.87 -31.00 32.50
CA PRO A 386 24.19 -30.08 31.40
C PRO A 386 24.77 -28.72 31.87
N THR A 387 25.52 -27.99 31.04
CA THR A 387 25.88 -26.59 31.35
C THR A 387 26.11 -25.70 30.12
N SER A 388 25.52 -24.50 30.17
CA SER A 388 25.92 -23.22 29.56
C SER A 388 26.63 -23.16 28.18
N VAL A 389 26.03 -22.41 27.26
CA VAL A 389 26.78 -21.54 26.34
C VAL A 389 26.30 -20.09 26.54
N ALA A 390 27.17 -19.26 27.11
CA ALA A 390 26.99 -17.81 27.23
C ALA A 390 27.51 -17.10 25.95
N PRO A 391 27.10 -15.85 25.65
CA PRO A 391 27.31 -15.27 24.32
C PRO A 391 28.76 -14.82 24.06
N VAL A 392 29.42 -15.43 23.08
CA VAL A 392 30.73 -14.99 22.59
C VAL A 392 30.58 -13.84 21.59
N LYS A 393 30.43 -12.64 22.14
CA LYS A 393 31.01 -11.36 21.69
C LYS A 393 31.42 -11.28 20.20
N ALA A 394 30.55 -10.67 19.39
CA ALA A 394 30.92 -10.22 18.04
C ALA A 394 32.17 -9.33 18.09
N THR A 395 33.19 -9.69 17.32
CA THR A 395 34.47 -8.97 17.24
C THR A 395 34.71 -8.61 15.78
N ASN A 396 34.54 -7.34 15.42
CA ASN A 396 34.63 -6.87 14.03
C ASN A 396 36.06 -6.97 13.47
N PRO A 397 36.29 -7.71 12.37
CA PRO A 397 37.49 -7.56 11.57
C PRO A 397 37.26 -6.46 10.52
N VAL A 398 37.66 -5.22 10.82
CA VAL A 398 37.68 -4.13 9.83
C VAL A 398 38.90 -4.31 8.92
N ILE A 399 38.68 -4.83 7.71
CA ILE A 399 39.68 -4.94 6.64
C ILE A 399 38.98 -4.71 5.28
N PRO A 400 39.69 -4.26 4.22
CA PRO A 400 39.27 -3.01 3.57
C PRO A 400 38.61 -3.18 2.20
N MET A 401 37.92 -2.13 1.75
CA MET A 401 37.38 -1.98 0.39
C MET A 401 38.47 -2.09 -0.68
N PRO A 402 38.43 -3.08 -1.59
CA PRO A 402 39.19 -3.02 -2.83
C PRO A 402 38.45 -2.07 -3.81
N LYS A 403 39.17 -1.10 -4.37
CA LYS A 403 38.62 -0.23 -5.43
C LYS A 403 38.44 -1.04 -6.71
N LEU A 404 37.21 -1.40 -7.06
CA LEU A 404 36.90 -1.97 -8.37
C LEU A 404 36.55 -0.85 -9.35
N GLN A 405 37.19 -0.85 -10.53
CA GLN A 405 36.99 0.17 -11.56
C GLN A 405 35.69 -0.10 -12.33
N LEU A 406 34.91 0.95 -12.58
CA LEU A 406 33.74 0.90 -13.45
C LEU A 406 34.18 0.75 -14.91
N PRO A 407 33.65 -0.23 -15.68
CA PRO A 407 33.89 -0.31 -17.12
C PRO A 407 33.19 0.83 -17.85
N ILE A 408 33.86 1.40 -18.85
CA ILE A 408 33.32 2.51 -19.66
C ILE A 408 32.27 1.94 -20.63
N LEU A 409 31.01 2.31 -20.44
CA LEU A 409 29.94 2.05 -21.40
C LEU A 409 29.99 3.08 -22.54
N GLY A 410 30.07 2.57 -23.78
CA GLY A 410 30.01 3.39 -24.99
C GLY A 410 28.62 4.00 -25.24
N PRO A 411 28.51 5.01 -26.12
CA PRO A 411 27.26 5.76 -26.34
C PRO A 411 26.18 4.89 -26.99
N ILE A 412 25.02 4.78 -26.32
CA ILE A 412 23.84 4.11 -26.85
C ILE A 412 23.14 5.03 -27.86
N LEU A 413 23.12 4.63 -29.13
CA LEU A 413 22.47 5.38 -30.22
C LEU A 413 20.94 5.24 -30.17
N PHE A 414 20.25 6.28 -29.71
CA PHE A 414 18.78 6.35 -29.77
C PHE A 414 18.29 6.56 -31.21
N LYS A 415 17.69 5.52 -31.81
CA LYS A 415 17.07 5.59 -33.14
C LYS A 415 15.74 6.36 -33.09
N LYS A 416 15.82 7.68 -33.22
CA LYS A 416 14.68 8.63 -33.23
C LYS A 416 13.64 8.25 -34.31
N ARG A 417 12.49 7.71 -33.91
CA ARG A 417 11.37 7.40 -34.81
C ARG A 417 10.60 8.69 -35.10
N ILE A 418 10.84 9.30 -36.27
CA ILE A 418 10.13 10.50 -36.72
C ILE A 418 8.73 10.09 -37.19
N ILE A 419 7.69 10.61 -36.55
CA ILE A 419 6.31 10.47 -36.98
C ILE A 419 5.98 11.66 -37.90
N TYR A 420 5.78 11.40 -39.18
CA TYR A 420 5.23 12.37 -40.12
C TYR A 420 3.70 12.41 -39.98
N SER A 421 3.13 13.59 -39.73
CA SER A 421 1.69 13.80 -39.82
C SER A 421 1.32 14.17 -41.26
N HIS A 422 0.61 13.28 -41.96
CA HIS A 422 0.00 13.60 -43.24
C HIS A 422 -1.47 13.98 -43.08
N ARG A 423 -1.89 15.03 -43.78
CA ARG A 423 -3.23 15.64 -43.71
C ARG A 423 -3.90 15.57 -45.09
N GLN A 424 -4.77 14.59 -45.29
CA GLN A 424 -5.95 14.59 -46.20
C GLN A 424 -6.72 13.30 -45.92
N LYS A 425 -8.02 13.31 -45.61
CA LYS A 425 -9.22 13.75 -46.36
C LYS A 425 -9.72 12.62 -47.29
N ASN A 426 -10.95 12.18 -47.02
CA ASN A 426 -11.61 11.01 -47.60
C ASN A 426 -11.88 11.15 -49.12
N ASP A 427 -11.93 9.99 -49.79
CA ASP A 427 -12.97 9.61 -50.77
C ASP A 427 -13.01 8.06 -50.87
N ASP A 428 -14.11 7.49 -51.38
CA ASP A 428 -14.43 6.05 -51.32
C ASP A 428 -13.86 5.20 -52.50
N GLN A 429 -13.58 3.90 -52.26
CA GLN A 429 -14.23 2.74 -52.94
C GLN A 429 -13.52 1.38 -52.75
N ASP A 430 -14.34 0.33 -52.62
CA ASP A 430 -14.16 -1.12 -52.87
C ASP A 430 -12.76 -1.79 -52.94
N ARG A 431 -12.55 -2.82 -52.08
CA ARG A 431 -12.51 -4.25 -52.51
C ARG A 431 -12.46 -5.26 -51.34
N GLN A 432 -12.68 -6.54 -51.69
CA GLN A 432 -12.87 -7.70 -50.79
C GLN A 432 -11.54 -8.42 -50.38
N PRO A 433 -11.56 -9.37 -49.42
CA PRO A 433 -10.42 -9.63 -48.50
C PRO A 433 -9.71 -11.00 -48.68
N LEU A 434 -9.01 -11.43 -47.60
CA LEU A 434 -8.24 -12.68 -47.35
C LEU A 434 -6.75 -12.65 -47.79
N PRO A 435 -5.84 -13.40 -47.11
CA PRO A 435 -5.75 -13.61 -45.65
C PRO A 435 -4.28 -13.65 -45.14
N GLU A 436 -4.10 -14.23 -43.94
CA GLU A 436 -2.95 -15.06 -43.52
C GLU A 436 -1.84 -14.45 -42.63
N ASN A 437 -1.83 -14.95 -41.38
CA ASN A 437 -0.71 -15.26 -40.48
C ASN A 437 0.64 -14.53 -40.59
N GLU A 438 1.07 -13.91 -39.49
CA GLU A 438 2.48 -13.99 -39.08
C GLU A 438 2.61 -14.06 -37.54
N VAL A 439 3.55 -14.88 -37.06
CA VAL A 439 3.81 -15.13 -35.62
C VAL A 439 5.32 -15.01 -35.39
N LEU A 440 5.73 -14.08 -34.52
CA LEU A 440 7.06 -13.92 -33.91
C LEU A 440 6.97 -12.79 -32.85
N GLY A 441 7.77 -12.78 -31.78
CA GLY A 441 8.80 -13.73 -31.35
C GLY A 441 9.44 -13.27 -30.05
#